data_AF-A0A7C3WGG9-F1
#
_entry.id   AF-A0A7C3WGG9-F1
#
_cell.length_a   1.000
_cell.length_b   1.000
_cell.length_c   1.000
_cell.angle_alpha   90.00
_cell.angle_beta   90.00
_cell.angle_gamma   90.00
#
_symmetry.space_group_name_H-M   'P 1'
#
loop_
_entity.id
_entity.type
_entity.pdbx_description
1 polymer ?
#
loop_
_entity_poly.entity_id
_entity_poly.type
_entity_poly.pdbx_seq_one_letter_code
_entity_poly.pdbx_strand_id
1 'polypeptide(L)'
;MENIAEPTIQELLLVLKHRARENAVFSYDAYADLVDEVVNERLGYGEFDTNEDIESLKDELLQRWPEVERYIERNEIEEIG
;
A
#
# COMPACT_ATOMS: atom_id res chain seq x y z
N MET A 1 20.25 17.36 4.10
CA MET A 1 18.94 16.75 4.30
C MET A 1 18.75 15.85 3.10
N GLU A 2 18.70 14.53 3.30
CA GLU A 2 18.27 13.64 2.23
C GLU A 2 16.83 14.02 1.87
N ASN A 3 16.61 14.32 0.60
CA ASN A 3 15.29 14.59 0.07
C ASN A 3 14.63 13.22 -0.07
N ILE A 4 13.93 12.77 0.98
CA ILE A 4 13.15 11.53 0.91
C ILE A 4 11.99 11.87 -0.02
N ALA A 5 12.07 11.40 -1.26
CA ALA A 5 10.99 11.58 -2.21
C ALA A 5 9.72 10.93 -1.62
N GLU A 6 8.59 11.62 -1.74
CA GLU A 6 7.30 11.05 -1.33
C GLU A 6 7.08 9.72 -2.08
N PRO A 7 6.71 8.64 -1.38
CA PRO A 7 6.53 7.34 -1.99
C PRO A 7 5.40 7.39 -3.00
N THR A 8 5.66 6.90 -4.20
CA THR A 8 4.68 6.86 -5.27
C THR A 8 3.59 5.81 -4.99
N ILE A 9 2.43 5.97 -5.61
CA ILE A 9 1.33 4.98 -5.58
C ILE A 9 1.82 3.57 -5.96
N GLN A 10 2.73 3.46 -6.93
CA GLN A 10 3.24 2.17 -7.37
C GLN A 10 4.12 1.50 -6.31
N GLU A 11 4.96 2.28 -5.61
CA GLU A 11 5.79 1.75 -4.53
C GLU A 11 4.93 1.29 -3.34
N LEU A 12 3.91 2.08 -2.97
CA LEU A 12 2.97 1.71 -1.92
C LEU A 12 2.15 0.47 -2.32
N LEU A 13 1.72 0.37 -3.57
CA LEU A 13 1.00 -0.79 -4.07
C LEU A 13 1.86 -2.06 -4.05
N LEU A 14 3.15 -1.96 -4.37
CA LEU A 14 4.08 -3.08 -4.28
C LEU A 14 4.22 -3.56 -2.82
N VAL A 15 4.38 -2.62 -1.88
CA VAL A 15 4.42 -2.94 -0.44
C VAL A 15 3.13 -3.62 0.00
N LEU A 16 1.97 -3.10 -0.43
CA LEU A 16 0.67 -3.66 -0.11
C LEU A 16 0.49 -5.07 -0.66
N LYS A 17 0.90 -5.35 -1.91
CA LYS A 17 0.85 -6.70 -2.49
C LYS A 17 1.67 -7.69 -1.66
N HIS A 18 2.91 -7.34 -1.33
CA HIS A 18 3.78 -8.19 -0.52
C HIS A 18 3.19 -8.43 0.87
N ARG A 19 2.82 -7.37 1.60
CA ARG A 19 2.26 -7.50 2.95
C ARG A 19 0.90 -8.19 2.97
N ALA A 20 0.04 -7.96 1.98
CA ALA A 20 -1.26 -8.62 1.90
C ALA A 20 -1.11 -10.14 1.75
N ARG A 21 -0.11 -10.57 0.98
CA ARG A 21 0.25 -11.99 0.87
C ARG A 21 0.84 -12.55 2.16
N GLU A 22 1.80 -11.87 2.77
CA GLU A 22 2.45 -12.32 4.01
C GLU A 22 1.46 -12.43 5.18
N ASN A 23 0.51 -11.51 5.27
CA ASN A 23 -0.50 -11.44 6.33
C ASN A 23 -1.81 -12.17 5.98
N ALA A 24 -1.86 -12.89 4.85
CA ALA A 24 -3.05 -13.64 4.43
C ALA A 24 -4.33 -12.77 4.35
N VAL A 25 -4.19 -11.57 3.80
CA VAL A 25 -5.28 -10.61 3.58
C VAL A 25 -6.11 -11.06 2.38
N PHE A 26 -7.28 -11.66 2.63
CA PHE A 26 -8.15 -12.22 1.58
C PHE A 26 -9.49 -11.50 1.42
N SER A 27 -9.65 -10.32 2.03
CA SER A 27 -10.88 -9.53 1.93
C SER A 27 -10.57 -8.05 1.76
N TYR A 28 -11.51 -7.33 1.14
CA TYR A 28 -11.43 -5.89 1.00
C TYR A 28 -11.31 -5.18 2.35
N ASP A 29 -12.07 -5.61 3.37
CA ASP A 29 -12.00 -5.00 4.71
C ASP A 29 -10.60 -5.14 5.33
N ALA A 30 -10.00 -6.34 5.25
CA ALA A 30 -8.66 -6.57 5.75
C ALA A 30 -7.60 -5.83 4.91
N TYR A 31 -7.85 -5.64 3.63
CA TYR A 31 -7.02 -4.81 2.76
C TYR A 31 -7.10 -3.33 3.13
N ALA A 32 -8.29 -2.84 3.48
CA ALA A 32 -8.47 -1.47 3.92
C ALA A 32 -7.71 -1.19 5.22
N ASP A 33 -7.78 -2.11 6.18
CA ASP A 33 -6.97 -2.03 7.41
C ASP A 33 -5.47 -1.98 7.10
N LEU A 34 -5.01 -2.80 6.14
CA LEU A 34 -3.60 -2.80 5.72
C LEU A 34 -3.19 -1.50 5.01
N VAL A 35 -4.06 -0.92 4.19
CA VAL A 35 -3.82 0.39 3.55
C VAL A 35 -3.65 1.46 4.62
N ASP A 36 -4.53 1.49 5.61
CA ASP A 36 -4.42 2.41 6.74
C ASP A 36 -3.11 2.20 7.51
N GLU A 37 -2.71 0.97 7.79
CA GLU A 37 -1.44 0.66 8.46
C GLU A 37 -0.24 1.20 7.68
N VAL A 38 -0.11 0.84 6.40
CA VAL A 38 1.03 1.23 5.56
C VAL A 38 1.12 2.74 5.41
N VAL A 39 -0.01 3.43 5.18
CA VAL A 39 -0.03 4.88 5.02
C VAL A 39 0.31 5.58 6.34
N ASN A 40 -0.21 5.10 7.48
CA ASN A 40 0.09 5.69 8.79
C ASN A 40 1.56 5.48 9.21
N GLU A 41 2.17 4.34 8.88
CA GLU A 41 3.62 4.12 9.10
C GLU A 41 4.46 5.16 8.37
N ARG A 42 4.17 5.36 7.09
CA ARG A 42 4.87 6.29 6.19
C ARG A 42 4.68 7.74 6.62
N LEU A 43 3.46 8.09 7.06
CA LEU A 43 3.19 9.36 7.71
C LEU A 43 4.04 9.55 8.98
N GLY A 44 4.16 8.52 9.80
CA GLY A 44 5.00 8.53 11.00
C GLY A 44 6.48 8.77 10.72
N TYR A 45 6.97 8.40 9.53
CA TYR A 45 8.33 8.69 9.06
C TYR A 45 8.50 10.10 8.49
N GLY A 46 7.41 10.86 8.31
CA GLY A 46 7.45 12.19 7.71
C GLY A 46 7.60 12.15 6.18
N GLU A 47 7.16 11.06 5.53
CA GLU A 47 7.23 10.89 4.07
C GLU A 47 6.05 11.53 3.32
N PHE A 48 5.08 12.16 4.02
CA PHE A 48 3.94 12.86 3.44
C PHE A 48 3.79 14.26 4.04
N ASP A 49 3.51 15.26 3.20
CA ASP A 49 3.54 16.68 3.62
C ASP A 49 2.23 17.18 4.28
N THR A 50 1.04 16.59 4.04
CA THR A 50 -0.22 17.05 4.67
C THR A 50 -1.39 16.04 4.69
N ASN A 51 -2.32 16.22 5.65
CA ASN A 51 -3.51 15.38 5.86
C ASN A 51 -4.51 15.30 4.69
N GLU A 52 -4.62 16.33 3.83
CA GLU A 52 -5.60 16.34 2.71
C GLU A 52 -5.22 15.36 1.59
N ASP A 53 -3.92 15.12 1.39
CA ASP A 53 -3.41 14.20 0.38
C ASP A 53 -3.50 12.73 0.82
N ILE A 54 -3.52 12.48 2.14
CA ILE A 54 -3.49 11.13 2.73
C ILE A 54 -4.79 10.38 2.50
N GLU A 55 -5.94 11.03 2.70
CA GLU A 55 -7.23 10.37 2.50
C GLU A 55 -7.47 10.08 1.01
N SER A 56 -7.06 11.02 0.13
CA SER A 56 -7.10 10.81 -1.32
C SER A 56 -6.18 9.67 -1.77
N LEU A 57 -4.99 9.58 -1.16
CA LEU A 57 -4.03 8.50 -1.37
C LEU A 57 -4.61 7.15 -0.94
N LYS A 58 -5.22 7.06 0.25
CA LYS A 58 -5.87 5.85 0.72
C LYS A 58 -6.98 5.42 -0.22
N ASP A 59 -7.85 6.35 -0.63
CA ASP A 59 -8.93 6.07 -1.59
C ASP A 59 -8.39 5.50 -2.90
N GLU A 60 -7.30 6.08 -3.43
CA GLU A 60 -6.66 5.56 -4.65
C GLU A 60 -6.11 4.14 -4.44
N LEU A 61 -5.45 3.88 -3.30
CA LEU A 61 -4.92 2.55 -2.98
C LEU A 61 -6.06 1.53 -2.79
N LEU A 62 -7.13 1.89 -2.09
CA LEU A 62 -8.32 1.05 -1.90
C LEU A 62 -8.94 0.62 -3.23
N GLN A 63 -8.98 1.51 -4.23
CA GLN A 63 -9.45 1.20 -5.58
C GLN A 63 -8.58 0.16 -6.30
N ARG A 64 -7.35 -0.07 -5.84
CA ARG A 64 -6.44 -1.10 -6.37
C ARG A 64 -6.64 -2.48 -5.77
N TRP A 65 -7.63 -2.68 -4.88
CA TRP A 65 -7.96 -4.01 -4.35
C TRP A 65 -8.04 -5.10 -5.44
N PRO A 66 -8.71 -4.93 -6.59
CA PRO A 66 -8.79 -5.98 -7.61
C PRO A 66 -7.42 -6.42 -8.15
N GLU A 67 -6.42 -5.53 -8.12
CA GLU A 67 -5.06 -5.85 -8.54
C GLU A 67 -4.33 -6.67 -7.47
N VAL A 68 -4.53 -6.33 -6.20
CA VAL A 68 -3.94 -7.03 -5.05
C VAL A 68 -4.58 -8.41 -4.85
N GLU A 69 -5.90 -8.49 -4.93
CA GLU A 69 -6.66 -9.74 -4.90
C GLU A 69 -6.15 -10.71 -5.96
N ARG A 70 -6.05 -10.23 -7.21
CA ARG A 70 -5.52 -11.03 -8.32
C ARG A 70 -4.07 -11.48 -8.09
N TYR A 71 -3.22 -10.62 -7.52
CA TYR A 71 -1.84 -10.98 -7.17
C TYR A 71 -1.79 -12.13 -6.15
N ILE A 72 -2.61 -12.05 -5.09
CA ILE A 72 -2.70 -13.07 -4.05
C ILE A 72 -3.23 -14.39 -4.62
N GLU A 73 -4.31 -14.34 -5.39
CA GLU A 73 -4.94 -15.53 -5.99
C GLU A 73 -3.99 -16.27 -6.93
N ARG A 74 -3.17 -15.53 -7.68
CA ARG A 74 -2.25 -16.11 -8.66
C ARG A 74 -0.95 -16.63 -8.05
N ASN A 75 -0.69 -16.38 -6.76
CA ASN A 75 0.62 -16.63 -6.14
C ASN A 75 1.77 -16.06 -6.98
N GLU A 76 1.54 -14.94 -7.69
CA GLU A 76 2.56 -14.31 -8.52
C GLU A 76 3.72 -13.88 -7.59
N ILE A 77 4.92 -14.40 -7.84
CA ILE A 77 6.14 -13.92 -7.20
C ILE A 77 6.65 -12.83 -8.14
N GLU A 78 6.41 -11.57 -7.79
CA GLU A 78 7.24 -10.49 -8.35
C GLU A 78 8.62 -10.66 -7.70
N GLU A 79 9.57 -11.22 -8.45
CA GLU A 79 10.98 -11.21 -8.06
C GLU A 79 11.41 -9.75 -7.98
N ILE A 80 11.63 -9.27 -6.76
CA ILE A 80 12.31 -8.00 -6.51
C ILE A 80 13.77 -8.24 -6.90
N GLY A 81 14.10 -7.94 -8.15
CA GLY A 81 15.46 -8.03 -8.71
C GLY A 81 16.31 -6.82 -8.34
#